data_AF-A0A2T0V0Y4-F1
#
_entry.id   AF-A0A2T0V0Y4-F1
#
_cell.length_a   1.000
_cell.length_b   1.000
_cell.length_c   1.000
_cell.angle_alpha   90.00
_cell.angle_beta   90.00
_cell.angle_gamma   90.00
#
_symmetry.space_group_name_H-M   'P 1'
#
loop_
_entity.id
_entity.type
_entity.pdbx_description
1 polymer ?
#
loop_
_entity_poly.entity_id
_entity_poly.type
_entity_poly.pdbx_seq_one_letter_code
_entity_poly.pdbx_strand_id
1 'polypeptide(L)'
;MTTRARLLGNDRRFTGEGAFWDGDGLLWVDIWAGHVLRTDRSGRTEILWVTMPPVGFAVAVVDGLLVGAGLDIVHVGAGGARRVVEVTGAAPDSRLNDGAIDAAGRLWFGTVTPRGTDSSVFRYAAERLDLVWSGLEVANGMDWSPDGEVMYVADTGTGVVHWARHDPATGEVGALEEWAARAPGAPDGLCVAPDGGLWLAEIFTGSVVELVAGEVRRTVTVDCPRVTSVACASGPGDPLELWITTGRKDLTPEQLRKHPESGSLFVARPDGA
;
A
#
# COMPACT_ATOMS: atom_id res chain seq x y z
N MET A 1 -11.66 20.42 0.27
CA MET A 1 -12.88 19.94 0.98
C MET A 1 -12.46 18.86 1.96
N THR A 2 -13.15 18.73 3.10
CA THR A 2 -12.77 17.77 4.15
C THR A 2 -13.92 16.80 4.44
N THR A 3 -13.64 15.51 4.31
CA THR A 3 -14.56 14.41 4.63
C THR A 3 -13.99 13.64 5.83
N ARG A 4 -14.84 13.00 6.65
CA ARG A 4 -14.40 12.13 7.74
C ARG A 4 -14.63 10.67 7.36
N ALA A 5 -13.61 9.83 7.55
CA ALA A 5 -13.73 8.40 7.36
C ALA A 5 -14.55 7.77 8.48
N ARG A 6 -15.38 6.77 8.15
CA ARG A 6 -16.12 5.95 9.11
C ARG A 6 -15.33 4.70 9.44
N LEU A 7 -15.40 4.24 10.68
CA LEU A 7 -14.91 2.92 11.07
C LEU A 7 -15.71 1.85 10.29
N LEU A 8 -15.01 0.87 9.72
CA LEU A 8 -15.64 -0.28 9.04
C LEU A 8 -15.64 -1.52 9.94
N GLY A 9 -14.49 -1.87 10.51
CA GLY A 9 -14.30 -3.05 11.35
C GLY A 9 -13.32 -2.78 12.48
N ASN A 10 -13.45 -3.48 13.60
CA ASN A 10 -12.65 -3.25 14.81
C ASN A 10 -11.53 -4.30 14.97
N ASP A 11 -10.62 -4.32 14.00
CA ASP A 11 -9.52 -5.30 13.95
C ASP A 11 -8.30 -4.93 14.80
N ARG A 12 -8.06 -3.63 15.01
CA ARG A 12 -7.00 -3.08 15.89
C ARG A 12 -5.62 -3.77 15.71
N ARG A 13 -5.23 -3.99 14.45
CA ARG A 13 -3.96 -4.60 14.05
C ARG A 13 -2.77 -3.77 14.46
N PHE A 14 -1.62 -4.42 14.65
CA PHE A 14 -0.43 -3.73 15.11
C PHE A 14 0.15 -2.82 14.02
N THR A 15 0.24 -3.31 12.78
CA THR A 15 0.60 -2.51 11.60
C THR A 15 -0.20 -2.99 10.40
N GLY A 16 -1.45 -2.51 10.30
CA GLY A 16 -2.29 -2.73 9.13
C GLY A 16 -1.69 -2.02 7.92
N GLU A 17 -1.48 -2.70 6.80
CA GLU A 17 -0.76 -2.18 5.63
C GLU A 17 -1.17 -2.89 4.32
N GLY A 18 -0.61 -2.44 3.20
CA GLY A 18 -0.69 -3.14 1.91
C GLY A 18 -2.12 -3.27 1.40
N ALA A 19 -2.87 -2.16 1.41
CA ALA A 19 -4.28 -2.12 1.08
C ALA A 19 -4.49 -2.39 -0.42
N PHE A 20 -4.99 -3.58 -0.77
CA PHE A 20 -5.25 -4.00 -2.14
C PHE A 20 -6.72 -4.36 -2.34
N TRP A 21 -7.39 -3.70 -3.30
CA TRP A 21 -8.79 -3.98 -3.61
C TRP A 21 -8.90 -5.14 -4.61
N ASP A 22 -9.56 -6.23 -4.24
CA ASP A 22 -9.70 -7.44 -5.07
C ASP A 22 -10.96 -7.47 -5.96
N GLY A 23 -11.76 -6.39 -5.93
CA GLY A 23 -13.07 -6.28 -6.60
C GLY A 23 -14.25 -6.49 -5.68
N ASP A 24 -14.10 -7.33 -4.65
CA ASP A 24 -15.15 -7.74 -3.71
C ASP A 24 -14.88 -7.28 -2.27
N GLY A 25 -13.62 -7.07 -1.93
CA GLY A 25 -13.16 -6.66 -0.61
C GLY A 25 -11.71 -6.18 -0.62
N LEU A 26 -11.19 -5.93 0.57
CA LEU A 26 -9.82 -5.47 0.78
C LEU A 26 -8.94 -6.62 1.24
N LEU A 27 -7.89 -6.91 0.47
CA LEU A 27 -6.72 -7.63 0.93
C LEU A 27 -5.78 -6.66 1.63
N TRP A 28 -5.21 -7.07 2.76
CA TRP A 28 -4.30 -6.25 3.55
C TRP A 28 -3.50 -7.14 4.50
N VAL A 29 -2.52 -6.57 5.19
CA VAL A 29 -1.60 -7.32 6.05
C VAL A 29 -1.53 -6.73 7.45
N ASP A 30 -1.17 -7.55 8.44
CA ASP A 30 -0.62 -7.06 9.71
C ASP A 30 0.87 -7.42 9.74
N ILE A 31 1.73 -6.45 9.38
CA ILE A 31 3.12 -6.70 8.99
C ILE A 31 3.84 -7.58 10.01
N TRP A 32 3.85 -7.15 11.27
CA TRP A 32 4.64 -7.81 12.31
C TRP A 32 3.99 -9.05 12.90
N ALA A 33 2.67 -9.20 12.72
CA ALA A 33 1.98 -10.42 13.09
C ALA A 33 2.10 -11.51 12.01
N GLY A 34 2.61 -11.17 10.83
CA GLY A 34 2.76 -12.09 9.71
C GLY A 34 1.42 -12.57 9.15
N HIS A 35 0.37 -11.75 9.28
CA HIS A 35 -0.98 -12.09 8.83
C HIS A 35 -1.28 -11.49 7.47
N VAL A 36 -1.84 -12.31 6.58
CA VAL A 36 -2.58 -11.85 5.40
C VAL A 36 -4.07 -11.91 5.72
N LEU A 37 -4.75 -10.80 5.52
CA LEU A 37 -6.15 -10.62 5.87
C LEU A 37 -6.98 -10.25 4.65
N ARG A 38 -8.27 -10.57 4.72
CA ARG A 38 -9.28 -10.08 3.80
C ARG A 38 -10.46 -9.52 4.58
N THR A 39 -10.93 -8.34 4.21
CA THR A 39 -12.14 -7.74 4.79
C THR A 39 -13.17 -7.52 3.69
N ASP A 40 -14.35 -8.09 3.87
CA ASP A 40 -15.45 -7.91 2.93
C ASP A 40 -16.18 -6.57 3.12
N ARG A 41 -17.07 -6.22 2.17
CA ARG A 41 -17.90 -5.00 2.23
C ARG A 41 -18.76 -4.86 3.49
N SER A 42 -19.02 -5.94 4.23
CA SER A 42 -19.74 -5.89 5.51
C SER A 42 -18.85 -5.51 6.70
N GLY A 43 -17.53 -5.45 6.49
CA GLY A 43 -16.53 -5.23 7.53
C GLY A 43 -16.11 -6.50 8.26
N ARG A 44 -16.46 -7.69 7.74
CA ARG A 44 -16.02 -8.96 8.30
C ARG A 44 -14.62 -9.27 7.80
N THR A 45 -13.70 -9.42 8.74
CA THR A 45 -12.29 -9.74 8.46
C THR A 45 -12.00 -11.21 8.70
N GLU A 46 -11.32 -11.85 7.76
CA GLU A 46 -10.77 -13.19 7.86
C GLU A 46 -9.24 -13.17 7.71
N ILE A 47 -8.55 -14.09 8.38
CA ILE A 47 -7.12 -14.32 8.18
C ILE A 47 -6.99 -15.42 7.15
N LEU A 48 -6.42 -15.09 5.99
CA LEU A 48 -6.23 -16.02 4.88
C LEU A 48 -4.96 -16.85 5.04
N TRP A 49 -3.92 -16.26 5.63
CA TRP A 49 -2.63 -16.91 5.80
C TRP A 49 -1.84 -16.31 6.96
N VAL A 50 -1.00 -17.14 7.58
CA VAL A 50 -0.12 -16.76 8.68
C VAL A 50 1.27 -17.30 8.40
N THR A 51 2.28 -16.48 8.65
CA THR A 51 3.69 -16.87 8.56
C THR A 51 4.51 -16.22 9.66
N MET A 52 5.74 -16.69 9.84
CA MET A 52 6.66 -16.14 10.84
C MET A 52 7.38 -14.85 10.40
N PRO A 53 7.88 -14.73 9.15
CA PRO A 53 8.45 -13.48 8.68
C PRO A 53 7.39 -12.37 8.59
N PRO A 54 7.79 -11.09 8.72
CA PRO A 54 6.88 -9.99 8.45
C PRO A 54 6.33 -10.04 7.01
N VAL A 55 5.06 -9.71 6.84
CA VAL A 55 4.39 -9.71 5.54
C VAL A 55 4.14 -8.28 5.11
N GLY A 56 4.71 -7.85 3.98
CA GLY A 56 4.61 -6.47 3.50
C GLY A 56 3.33 -6.18 2.70
N PHE A 57 2.98 -7.07 1.79
CA PHE A 57 1.82 -6.93 0.91
C PHE A 57 1.21 -8.28 0.55
N ALA A 58 -0.03 -8.26 0.10
CA ALA A 58 -0.71 -9.39 -0.54
C ALA A 58 -1.58 -8.90 -1.69
N VAL A 59 -1.44 -9.51 -2.86
CA VAL A 59 -2.17 -9.15 -4.08
C VAL A 59 -2.87 -10.37 -4.65
N ALA A 60 -4.06 -10.18 -5.22
CA ALA A 60 -4.84 -11.26 -5.82
C ALA A 60 -4.26 -11.68 -7.18
N VAL A 61 -4.20 -12.99 -7.43
CA VAL A 61 -3.89 -13.59 -8.73
C VAL A 61 -4.91 -14.69 -9.05
N VAL A 62 -4.92 -15.19 -10.29
CA VAL A 62 -5.96 -16.11 -10.80
C VAL A 62 -6.20 -17.33 -9.90
N ASP A 63 -5.16 -17.91 -9.32
CA ASP A 63 -5.21 -19.16 -8.55
C ASP A 63 -4.83 -18.99 -7.07
N GLY A 64 -4.86 -17.76 -6.55
CA GLY A 64 -4.51 -17.48 -5.15
C GLY A 64 -4.01 -16.06 -4.93
N LEU A 65 -3.01 -15.92 -4.08
CA LEU A 65 -2.36 -14.66 -3.74
C LEU A 65 -0.86 -14.73 -4.04
N LEU A 66 -0.27 -13.59 -4.41
CA LEU A 66 1.16 -13.36 -4.24
C LEU A 66 1.38 -12.51 -3.01
N VAL A 67 2.29 -12.94 -2.15
CA VAL A 67 2.54 -12.37 -0.83
C VAL A 67 4.02 -12.10 -0.66
N GLY A 68 4.38 -10.88 -0.27
CA GLY A 68 5.74 -10.53 0.09
C GLY A 68 6.00 -10.83 1.57
N ALA A 69 6.76 -11.86 1.90
CA ALA A 69 7.04 -12.29 3.27
C ALA A 69 8.56 -12.36 3.54
N GLY A 70 9.09 -11.53 4.43
CA GLY A 70 10.53 -11.37 4.60
C GLY A 70 11.17 -10.85 3.32
N LEU A 71 12.00 -11.66 2.64
CA LEU A 71 12.54 -11.39 1.30
C LEU A 71 12.02 -12.39 0.25
N ASP A 72 11.00 -13.17 0.58
CA ASP A 72 10.44 -14.14 -0.35
C ASP A 72 9.13 -13.60 -0.95
N ILE A 73 8.96 -13.83 -2.25
CA ILE A 73 7.63 -13.83 -2.87
C ILE A 73 7.05 -15.23 -2.72
N VAL A 74 5.88 -15.31 -2.11
CA VAL A 74 5.18 -16.56 -1.80
C VAL A 74 3.85 -16.59 -2.54
N HIS A 75 3.57 -17.70 -3.22
CA HIS A 75 2.24 -17.98 -3.75
C HIS A 75 1.44 -18.72 -2.69
N VAL A 76 0.25 -18.21 -2.38
CA VAL A 76 -0.67 -18.79 -1.40
C VAL A 76 -1.98 -19.14 -2.11
N GLY A 77 -2.27 -20.42 -2.27
CA GLY A 77 -3.49 -20.90 -2.93
C GLY A 77 -4.18 -21.99 -2.12
N ALA A 78 -5.21 -22.61 -2.70
CA ALA A 78 -5.99 -23.67 -2.03
C ALA A 78 -5.15 -24.88 -1.60
N GLY A 79 -4.03 -25.15 -2.30
CA GLY A 79 -3.09 -26.23 -1.98
C GLY A 79 -2.05 -25.88 -0.89
N GLY A 80 -2.10 -24.67 -0.33
CA GLY A 80 -1.13 -24.17 0.64
C GLY A 80 -0.21 -23.09 0.05
N ALA A 81 0.88 -22.81 0.77
CA ALA A 81 1.84 -21.77 0.43
C ALA A 81 3.14 -22.38 -0.13
N ARG A 82 3.68 -21.76 -1.19
CA ARG A 82 4.97 -22.13 -1.78
C ARG A 82 5.78 -20.89 -2.10
N ARG A 83 7.09 -20.94 -1.88
CA ARG A 83 7.99 -19.89 -2.32
C ARG A 83 8.06 -19.85 -3.86
N VAL A 84 7.92 -18.67 -4.43
CA VAL A 84 8.02 -18.40 -5.87
C VAL A 84 9.44 -17.96 -6.21
N VAL A 85 9.94 -16.94 -5.49
CA VAL A 85 11.30 -16.42 -5.69
C VAL A 85 11.80 -15.80 -4.39
N GLU A 86 13.10 -15.94 -4.14
CA GLU A 86 13.82 -15.18 -3.12
C GLU A 86 14.38 -13.91 -3.76
N VAL A 87 14.12 -12.76 -3.14
CA VAL A 87 14.55 -11.46 -3.67
C VAL A 87 16.03 -11.26 -3.37
N THR A 88 16.84 -11.45 -4.41
CA THR A 88 18.27 -11.22 -4.38
C THR A 88 18.60 -9.81 -4.87
N GLY A 89 19.66 -9.20 -4.32
CA GLY A 89 20.09 -7.83 -4.68
C GLY A 89 19.50 -6.73 -3.80
N ALA A 90 18.60 -7.04 -2.87
CA ALA A 90 18.19 -6.11 -1.82
C ALA A 90 19.35 -5.88 -0.82
N ALA A 91 19.33 -4.74 -0.13
CA ALA A 91 20.29 -4.47 0.94
C ALA A 91 20.17 -5.52 2.07
N PRO A 92 21.27 -5.84 2.80
CA PRO A 92 21.23 -6.78 3.92
C PRO A 92 20.16 -6.40 4.96
N ASP A 93 19.57 -7.41 5.59
CA ASP A 93 18.51 -7.26 6.61
C ASP A 93 17.23 -6.56 6.14
N SER A 94 17.07 -6.37 4.82
CA SER A 94 15.84 -5.84 4.23
C SER A 94 14.67 -6.79 4.46
N ARG A 95 13.46 -6.21 4.47
CA ARG A 95 12.21 -6.92 4.20
C ARG A 95 11.50 -6.29 3.02
N LEU A 96 10.59 -7.03 2.41
CA LEU A 96 9.61 -6.47 1.50
C LEU A 96 8.66 -5.55 2.29
N ASN A 97 8.33 -4.41 1.68
CA ASN A 97 7.53 -3.37 2.30
C ASN A 97 6.16 -3.26 1.65
N ASP A 98 5.96 -2.37 0.69
CA ASP A 98 4.71 -2.30 -0.06
C ASP A 98 4.84 -2.97 -1.43
N GLY A 99 3.71 -3.29 -2.06
CA GLY A 99 3.70 -3.90 -3.38
C GLY A 99 2.35 -3.84 -4.09
N ALA A 100 2.40 -3.74 -5.40
CA ALA A 100 1.25 -3.61 -6.28
C ALA A 100 1.43 -4.42 -7.56
N ILE A 101 0.34 -4.58 -8.33
CA ILE A 101 0.36 -5.23 -9.65
C ILE A 101 -0.06 -4.21 -10.69
N ASP A 102 0.69 -4.11 -11.79
CA ASP A 102 0.28 -3.26 -12.92
C ASP A 102 -0.78 -3.92 -13.80
N ALA A 103 -1.35 -3.17 -14.75
CA ALA A 103 -2.40 -3.65 -15.65
C ALA A 103 -1.98 -4.86 -16.53
N ALA A 104 -0.68 -5.11 -16.69
CA ALA A 104 -0.15 -6.27 -17.42
C ALA A 104 0.09 -7.49 -16.51
N GLY A 105 -0.23 -7.40 -15.22
CA GLY A 105 -0.06 -8.48 -14.26
C GLY A 105 1.37 -8.61 -13.72
N ARG A 106 2.23 -7.61 -13.90
CA ARG A 106 3.60 -7.63 -13.36
C ARG A 106 3.55 -7.19 -11.90
N LEU A 107 4.23 -7.93 -11.03
CA LEU A 107 4.33 -7.60 -9.62
C LEU A 107 5.45 -6.59 -9.40
N TRP A 108 5.14 -5.49 -8.72
CA TRP A 108 6.09 -4.45 -8.32
C TRP A 108 6.10 -4.32 -6.82
N PHE A 109 7.27 -4.12 -6.22
CA PHE A 109 7.37 -4.05 -4.77
C PHE A 109 8.62 -3.34 -4.29
N GLY A 110 8.48 -2.67 -3.14
CA GLY A 110 9.54 -2.00 -2.44
C GLY A 110 10.18 -2.89 -1.37
N THR A 111 11.42 -2.58 -1.02
CA THR A 111 12.08 -3.08 0.19
C THR A 111 12.19 -1.98 1.24
N VAL A 112 12.48 -2.37 2.48
CA VAL A 112 12.87 -1.45 3.54
C VAL A 112 13.91 -2.09 4.44
N THR A 113 14.93 -1.33 4.82
CA THR A 113 15.93 -1.74 5.81
C THR A 113 15.52 -1.30 7.22
N PRO A 114 16.10 -1.88 8.29
CA PRO A 114 15.79 -1.46 9.66
C PRO A 114 16.10 0.01 9.96
N ARG A 115 17.01 0.63 9.19
CA ARG A 115 17.37 2.05 9.33
C ARG A 115 16.45 2.97 8.54
N GLY A 116 15.66 2.44 7.60
CA GLY A 116 14.90 3.25 6.66
C GLY A 116 15.80 4.00 5.68
N THR A 117 16.88 3.35 5.24
CA THR A 117 17.80 3.86 4.22
C THR A 117 18.14 2.74 3.24
N ASP A 118 18.49 3.05 2.00
CA ASP A 118 18.95 2.07 1.00
C ASP A 118 17.88 1.05 0.57
N SER A 119 16.63 1.52 0.46
CA SER A 119 15.52 0.77 -0.12
C SER A 119 15.62 0.69 -1.64
N SER A 120 14.95 -0.32 -2.20
CA SER A 120 14.93 -0.59 -3.63
C SER A 120 13.53 -0.97 -4.08
N VAL A 121 13.24 -0.76 -5.36
CA VAL A 121 12.02 -1.24 -6.02
C VAL A 121 12.39 -2.32 -7.00
N PHE A 122 11.65 -3.42 -6.95
CA PHE A 122 11.80 -4.57 -7.81
C PHE A 122 10.55 -4.80 -8.65
N ARG A 123 10.74 -5.52 -9.75
CA ARG A 123 9.66 -6.03 -10.60
C ARG A 123 9.85 -7.53 -10.79
N TYR A 124 8.78 -8.30 -10.59
CA TYR A 124 8.74 -9.72 -10.87
C TYR A 124 7.68 -10.02 -11.94
N ALA A 125 8.11 -10.57 -13.07
CA ALA A 125 7.26 -10.93 -14.18
C ALA A 125 7.91 -12.02 -15.04
N ALA A 126 7.11 -12.95 -15.58
CA ALA A 126 7.60 -14.05 -16.43
C ALA A 126 8.82 -14.79 -15.84
N GLU A 127 8.73 -15.13 -14.55
CA GLU A 127 9.79 -15.81 -13.77
C GLU A 127 11.11 -15.01 -13.64
N ARG A 128 11.10 -13.73 -14.01
CA ARG A 128 12.25 -12.84 -13.93
C ARG A 128 12.07 -11.82 -12.83
N LEU A 129 13.11 -11.70 -11.99
CA LEU A 129 13.23 -10.66 -10.98
C LEU A 129 14.19 -9.58 -11.48
N ASP A 130 13.72 -8.33 -11.48
CA ASP A 130 14.45 -7.15 -11.88
C ASP A 130 14.59 -6.17 -10.71
N LEU A 131 15.81 -5.74 -10.42
CA LEU A 131 16.04 -4.52 -9.65
C LEU A 131 15.80 -3.32 -10.57
N VAL A 132 14.80 -2.50 -10.26
CA VAL A 132 14.38 -1.38 -11.09
C VAL A 132 15.02 -0.09 -10.61
N TRP A 133 14.84 0.22 -9.33
CA TRP A 133 15.39 1.40 -8.70
C TRP A 133 16.05 1.03 -7.38
N SER A 134 17.11 1.75 -7.03
CA SER A 134 17.82 1.65 -5.75
C SER A 134 18.10 3.04 -5.22
N GLY A 135 18.30 3.17 -3.91
CA GLY A 135 18.67 4.44 -3.28
C GLY A 135 17.48 5.27 -2.81
N LEU A 136 16.29 4.67 -2.75
CA LEU A 136 15.18 5.23 -1.98
C LEU A 136 15.48 5.07 -0.49
N GLU A 137 14.87 5.88 0.37
CA GLU A 137 15.00 5.68 1.82
C GLU A 137 14.02 4.62 2.31
N VAL A 138 12.72 4.76 1.99
CA VAL A 138 11.66 3.79 2.33
C VAL A 138 10.68 3.67 1.16
N ALA A 139 10.85 2.63 0.35
CA ALA A 139 9.95 2.38 -0.77
C ALA A 139 8.58 1.88 -0.27
N ASN A 140 7.54 2.67 -0.50
CA ASN A 140 6.18 2.43 -0.04
C ASN A 140 5.19 2.40 -1.22
N GLY A 141 3.98 2.92 -1.05
CA GLY A 141 2.90 2.86 -2.02
C GLY A 141 3.32 3.17 -3.44
N MET A 142 2.79 2.39 -4.37
CA MET A 142 3.00 2.57 -5.80
C MET A 142 1.75 2.22 -6.58
N ASP A 143 1.48 3.01 -7.61
CA ASP A 143 0.34 2.81 -8.50
C ASP A 143 0.58 3.58 -9.81
N TRP A 144 -0.29 3.39 -10.79
CA TRP A 144 -0.14 3.92 -12.14
C TRP A 144 -1.26 4.90 -12.50
N SER A 145 -0.97 5.82 -13.42
CA SER A 145 -2.01 6.60 -14.08
C SER A 145 -3.03 5.69 -14.79
N PRO A 146 -4.26 6.15 -15.06
CA PRO A 146 -5.29 5.31 -15.70
C PRO A 146 -4.90 4.75 -17.08
N ASP A 147 -4.07 5.47 -17.83
CA ASP A 147 -3.48 5.02 -19.10
C ASP A 147 -2.23 4.15 -18.94
N GLY A 148 -1.72 4.03 -17.71
CA GLY A 148 -0.51 3.30 -17.38
C GLY A 148 0.79 4.00 -17.81
N GLU A 149 0.76 5.22 -18.33
CA GLU A 149 1.97 5.88 -18.86
C GLU A 149 2.85 6.51 -17.76
N VAL A 150 2.34 6.62 -16.55
CA VAL A 150 3.02 7.16 -15.37
C VAL A 150 2.94 6.16 -14.23
N MET A 151 4.06 5.92 -13.56
CA MET A 151 4.12 5.21 -12.29
C MET A 151 4.46 6.21 -11.18
N TYR A 152 3.73 6.14 -10.07
CA TYR A 152 4.02 6.89 -8.84
C TYR A 152 4.61 5.97 -7.79
N VAL A 153 5.55 6.49 -6.98
CA VAL A 153 6.17 5.75 -5.87
C VAL A 153 6.33 6.68 -4.67
N ALA A 154 5.81 6.30 -3.51
CA ALA A 154 6.06 6.98 -2.26
C ALA A 154 7.43 6.59 -1.68
N ASP A 155 8.24 7.59 -1.36
CA ASP A 155 9.41 7.45 -0.50
C ASP A 155 9.15 8.14 0.84
N THR A 156 8.82 7.35 1.86
CA THR A 156 8.46 7.87 3.18
C THR A 156 9.62 8.55 3.88
N GLY A 157 10.85 8.07 3.67
CA GLY A 157 12.03 8.59 4.36
C GLY A 157 12.36 10.02 3.91
N THR A 158 12.33 10.25 2.60
CA THR A 158 12.55 11.58 2.02
C THR A 158 11.34 12.49 2.09
N GLY A 159 10.14 11.95 2.33
CA GLY A 159 8.90 12.71 2.39
C GLY A 159 8.34 13.05 1.00
N VAL A 160 8.73 12.32 -0.04
CA VAL A 160 8.44 12.64 -1.44
C VAL A 160 7.65 11.53 -2.12
N VAL A 161 6.60 11.91 -2.86
CA VAL A 161 6.06 11.06 -3.92
C VAL A 161 6.85 11.34 -5.18
N HIS A 162 7.45 10.31 -5.74
CA HIS A 162 8.12 10.33 -7.03
C HIS A 162 7.19 9.90 -8.15
N TRP A 163 7.55 10.25 -9.38
CA TRP A 163 6.95 9.70 -10.58
C TRP A 163 8.02 9.27 -11.58
N ALA A 164 7.66 8.36 -12.49
CA ALA A 164 8.45 8.02 -13.66
C ALA A 164 7.53 7.74 -14.84
N ARG A 165 8.03 7.97 -16.06
CA ARG A 165 7.40 7.40 -17.26
C ARG A 165 7.40 5.89 -17.17
N HIS A 166 6.31 5.25 -17.52
CA HIS A 166 6.14 3.81 -17.59
C HIS A 166 5.56 3.45 -18.95
N ASP A 167 6.11 2.44 -19.60
CA ASP A 167 5.52 1.86 -20.79
C ASP A 167 4.59 0.71 -20.38
N PRO A 168 3.26 0.83 -20.50
CA PRO A 168 2.34 -0.22 -20.07
C PRO A 168 2.55 -1.54 -20.84
N ALA A 169 2.97 -1.48 -22.10
CA ALA A 169 3.17 -2.67 -22.92
C ALA A 169 4.41 -3.47 -22.51
N THR A 170 5.51 -2.79 -22.19
CA THR A 170 6.82 -3.44 -21.92
C THR A 170 7.18 -3.49 -20.43
N GLY A 171 6.68 -2.52 -19.67
CA GLY A 171 6.96 -2.32 -18.24
C GLY A 171 8.25 -1.57 -17.99
N GLU A 172 8.89 -1.08 -19.04
CA GLU A 172 10.07 -0.23 -18.93
C GLU A 172 9.70 1.08 -18.24
N VAL A 173 10.62 1.59 -17.44
CA VAL A 173 10.44 2.83 -16.68
C VAL A 173 11.61 3.76 -16.85
N GLY A 174 11.34 5.06 -16.75
CA GLY A 174 12.34 6.11 -16.68
C GLY A 174 13.04 6.22 -15.31
N ALA A 175 13.83 7.28 -15.16
CA ALA A 175 14.34 7.68 -13.85
C ALA A 175 13.21 8.24 -12.98
N LEU A 176 13.34 8.09 -11.66
CA LEU A 176 12.45 8.74 -10.70
C LEU A 176 12.70 10.25 -10.70
N GLU A 177 11.63 11.01 -10.80
CA GLU A 177 11.60 12.46 -10.63
C GLU A 177 10.70 12.82 -9.44
N GLU A 178 11.02 13.89 -8.73
CA GLU A 178 10.14 14.40 -7.67
C GLU A 178 8.81 14.86 -8.27
N TRP A 179 7.70 14.40 -7.69
CA TRP A 179 6.35 14.82 -8.09
C TRP A 179 5.70 15.72 -7.04
N ALA A 180 5.74 15.29 -5.78
CA ALA A 180 5.11 16.01 -4.68
C ALA A 180 5.84 15.78 -3.35
N ALA A 181 6.37 16.85 -2.76
CA ALA A 181 6.87 16.85 -1.40
C ALA A 181 5.72 16.93 -0.38
N ARG A 182 5.82 16.18 0.73
CA ARG A 182 4.81 16.12 1.79
C ARG A 182 5.37 16.62 3.11
N ALA A 183 4.58 17.47 3.76
CA ALA A 183 4.81 17.95 5.11
C ALA A 183 3.48 18.45 5.69
N PRO A 184 3.23 18.34 7.01
CA PRO A 184 4.14 17.84 8.06
C PRO A 184 4.17 16.31 8.21
N GLY A 185 3.35 15.57 7.43
CA GLY A 185 3.41 14.10 7.37
C GLY A 185 4.43 13.59 6.36
N ALA A 186 4.32 12.31 6.01
CA ALA A 186 5.10 11.69 4.95
C ALA A 186 4.20 10.81 4.07
N PRO A 187 4.56 10.55 2.81
CA PRO A 187 3.80 9.64 1.95
C PRO A 187 4.01 8.20 2.40
N ASP A 188 2.93 7.40 2.43
CA ASP A 188 2.96 5.97 2.78
C ASP A 188 2.30 5.16 1.64
N GLY A 189 1.32 4.30 1.89
CA GLY A 189 0.53 3.66 0.83
C GLY A 189 -0.30 4.65 0.00
N LEU A 190 -0.48 4.36 -1.30
CA LEU A 190 -1.24 5.20 -2.24
C LEU A 190 -2.04 4.36 -3.24
N CYS A 191 -3.08 4.97 -3.83
CA CYS A 191 -3.80 4.45 -5.00
C CYS A 191 -4.16 5.59 -5.96
N VAL A 192 -4.30 5.29 -7.24
CA VAL A 192 -4.81 6.21 -8.26
C VAL A 192 -6.25 5.83 -8.57
N ALA A 193 -7.16 6.79 -8.42
CA ALA A 193 -8.56 6.61 -8.76
C ALA A 193 -8.77 6.58 -10.29
N PRO A 194 -9.89 6.01 -10.78
CA PRO A 194 -10.17 5.94 -12.22
C PRO A 194 -10.24 7.31 -12.93
N ASP A 195 -10.48 8.40 -12.20
CA ASP A 195 -10.48 9.76 -12.73
C ASP A 195 -9.08 10.40 -12.79
N GLY A 196 -8.04 9.66 -12.38
CA GLY A 196 -6.64 10.08 -12.35
C GLY A 196 -6.21 10.78 -11.06
N GLY A 197 -7.10 10.94 -10.07
CA GLY A 197 -6.73 11.51 -8.76
C GLY A 197 -5.88 10.53 -7.95
N LEU A 198 -4.69 10.94 -7.50
CA LEU A 198 -3.85 10.13 -6.62
C LEU A 198 -4.29 10.32 -5.17
N TRP A 199 -4.70 9.24 -4.51
CA TRP A 199 -5.02 9.20 -3.09
C TRP A 199 -3.85 8.64 -2.29
N LEU A 200 -3.39 9.39 -1.30
CA LEU A 200 -2.21 9.09 -0.52
C LEU A 200 -2.55 9.00 0.96
N ALA A 201 -2.20 7.89 1.60
CA ALA A 201 -2.11 7.82 3.05
C ALA A 201 -0.95 8.71 3.52
N GLU A 202 -1.27 9.75 4.28
CA GLU A 202 -0.27 10.65 4.82
C GLU A 202 0.00 10.28 6.28
N ILE A 203 1.09 9.55 6.49
CA ILE A 203 1.42 9.02 7.79
C ILE A 203 1.68 10.17 8.78
N PHE A 204 1.33 9.93 10.05
CA PHE A 204 1.44 10.86 11.18
C PHE A 204 0.45 12.05 11.21
N THR A 205 -0.33 12.28 10.14
CA THR A 205 -1.33 13.37 10.11
C THR A 205 -2.74 12.91 10.44
N GLY A 206 -2.98 11.59 10.38
CA GLY A 206 -4.32 11.02 10.51
C GLY A 206 -5.22 11.35 9.33
N SER A 207 -4.66 11.36 8.11
CA SER A 207 -5.42 11.69 6.92
C SER A 207 -5.00 10.91 5.68
N VAL A 208 -5.92 10.87 4.73
CA VAL A 208 -5.66 10.54 3.32
C VAL A 208 -5.90 11.80 2.51
N VAL A 209 -5.01 12.13 1.58
CA VAL A 209 -5.14 13.31 0.72
C VAL A 209 -5.27 12.91 -0.75
N GLU A 210 -6.09 13.64 -1.50
CA GLU A 210 -6.10 13.58 -2.96
C GLU A 210 -5.10 14.60 -3.49
N LEU A 211 -4.16 14.15 -4.30
CA LEU A 211 -3.18 14.95 -5.01
C LEU A 211 -3.56 15.06 -6.49
N VAL A 212 -3.60 16.30 -6.99
CA VAL A 212 -3.79 16.60 -8.41
C VAL A 212 -2.70 17.58 -8.82
N ALA A 213 -1.89 17.19 -9.80
CA ALA A 213 -0.69 17.93 -10.20
C ALA A 213 0.25 18.24 -9.00
N GLY A 214 0.39 17.28 -8.09
CA GLY A 214 1.21 17.37 -6.87
C GLY A 214 0.60 18.15 -5.71
N GLU A 215 -0.55 18.81 -5.92
CA GLU A 215 -1.18 19.67 -4.93
C GLU A 215 -2.39 19.00 -4.26
N VAL A 216 -2.61 19.32 -2.97
CA VAL A 216 -3.74 18.77 -2.21
C VAL A 216 -5.06 19.37 -2.69
N ARG A 217 -5.94 18.53 -3.23
CA ARG A 217 -7.30 18.92 -3.64
C ARG A 217 -8.34 18.61 -2.57
N ARG A 218 -8.25 17.42 -1.95
CA ARG A 218 -9.19 16.94 -0.93
C ARG A 218 -8.44 16.27 0.21
N THR A 219 -9.09 16.24 1.38
CA THR A 219 -8.57 15.58 2.58
C THR A 219 -9.68 14.75 3.21
N VAL A 220 -9.36 13.49 3.50
CA VAL A 220 -10.17 12.59 4.31
C VAL A 220 -9.49 12.44 5.66
N THR A 221 -10.16 12.86 6.73
CA THR A 221 -9.66 12.72 8.10
C THR A 221 -10.02 11.36 8.66
N VAL A 222 -9.08 10.73 9.36
CA VAL A 222 -9.21 9.41 9.95
C VAL A 222 -8.96 9.55 11.45
N ASP A 223 -9.75 8.86 12.27
CA ASP A 223 -9.58 8.88 13.73
C ASP A 223 -8.45 7.94 14.18
N CYS A 224 -7.29 8.11 13.58
CA CYS A 224 -6.05 7.39 13.87
C CYS A 224 -4.87 8.25 13.40
N PRO A 225 -3.86 8.52 14.23
CA PRO A 225 -2.68 9.28 13.80
C PRO A 225 -1.80 8.55 12.76
N ARG A 226 -1.81 7.21 12.77
CA ARG A 226 -1.06 6.36 11.83
C ARG A 226 -1.98 5.77 10.78
N VAL A 227 -2.30 6.56 9.77
CA VAL A 227 -2.86 6.08 8.50
C VAL A 227 -1.70 5.56 7.65
N THR A 228 -1.83 4.35 7.13
CA THR A 228 -0.70 3.59 6.56
C THR A 228 -0.86 3.30 5.07
N SER A 229 -2.07 2.93 4.64
CA SER A 229 -2.33 2.68 3.22
C SER A 229 -3.79 2.97 2.86
N VAL A 230 -4.04 3.13 1.56
CA VAL A 230 -5.36 3.41 1.00
C VAL A 230 -5.54 2.65 -0.30
N ALA A 231 -6.72 2.02 -0.45
CA ALA A 231 -7.15 1.40 -1.69
C ALA A 231 -8.41 2.11 -2.21
N CYS A 232 -8.49 2.20 -3.53
CA CYS A 232 -9.60 2.79 -4.25
C CYS A 232 -10.60 1.68 -4.60
N ALA A 233 -11.61 1.48 -3.75
CA ALA A 233 -12.70 0.56 -4.07
C ALA A 233 -13.60 1.21 -5.12
N SER A 234 -13.43 0.79 -6.37
CA SER A 234 -14.25 1.24 -7.49
C SER A 234 -14.64 0.05 -8.35
N GLY A 235 -15.92 0.01 -8.73
CA GLY A 235 -16.46 -0.90 -9.73
C GLY A 235 -17.15 -0.08 -10.83
N PRO A 236 -17.41 -0.65 -12.02
CA PRO A 236 -18.11 0.07 -13.07
C PRO A 236 -19.47 0.61 -12.60
N GLY A 237 -19.58 1.95 -12.51
CA GLY A 237 -20.80 2.64 -12.09
C GLY A 237 -20.97 2.83 -10.58
N ASP A 238 -20.08 2.28 -9.75
CA ASP A 238 -20.08 2.50 -8.30
C ASP A 238 -19.41 3.84 -7.97
N PRO A 239 -19.90 4.59 -6.95
CA PRO A 239 -19.17 5.75 -6.44
C PRO A 239 -17.82 5.30 -5.83
N LEU A 240 -16.81 6.15 -5.97
CA LEU A 240 -15.50 5.90 -5.35
C LEU A 240 -15.65 5.79 -3.83
N GLU A 241 -15.16 4.69 -3.27
CA GLU A 241 -15.02 4.50 -1.83
C GLU A 241 -13.56 4.20 -1.50
N LEU A 242 -12.97 4.98 -0.60
CA LEU A 242 -11.61 4.76 -0.12
C LEU A 242 -11.65 3.77 1.03
N TRP A 243 -10.77 2.77 0.99
CA TRP A 243 -10.56 1.78 2.04
C TRP A 243 -9.19 1.98 2.65
N ILE A 244 -9.14 2.18 3.96
CA ILE A 244 -8.00 2.80 4.63
C ILE A 244 -7.53 1.89 5.75
N THR A 245 -6.27 1.47 5.67
CA THR A 245 -5.60 0.75 6.76
C THR A 245 -4.94 1.74 7.72
N THR A 246 -4.86 1.32 8.98
CA THR A 246 -4.20 2.09 10.02
C THR A 246 -3.34 1.19 10.90
N GLY A 247 -2.42 1.80 11.66
CA GLY A 247 -1.50 1.09 12.55
C GLY A 247 -1.55 1.56 13.99
N ARG A 248 -1.10 0.70 14.90
CA ARG A 248 -0.87 1.01 16.32
C ARG A 248 0.60 1.20 16.66
N LYS A 249 1.49 0.69 15.81
CA LYS A 249 2.93 0.75 16.03
C LYS A 249 3.39 2.18 16.30
N ASP A 250 4.22 2.32 17.31
CA ASP A 250 4.80 3.59 17.80
C ASP A 250 3.79 4.61 18.37
N LEU A 251 2.50 4.27 18.47
CA LEU A 251 1.54 5.12 19.18
C LEU A 251 1.74 4.99 20.69
N THR A 252 1.80 6.13 21.37
CA THR A 252 1.90 6.17 22.84
C THR A 252 0.61 5.68 23.50
N PRO A 253 0.66 5.25 24.78
CA PRO A 253 -0.55 4.92 25.54
C PRO A 253 -1.57 6.06 25.60
N GLU A 254 -1.14 7.32 25.53
CA GLU A 254 -2.05 8.47 25.45
C GLU A 254 -2.74 8.56 24.09
N GLN A 255 -1.99 8.43 23.00
CA GLN A 255 -2.56 8.41 21.65
C GLN A 255 -3.54 7.25 21.48
N LEU A 256 -3.22 6.07 21.98
CA LEU A 256 -4.12 4.91 21.94
C LEU A 256 -5.39 5.11 22.77
N ARG A 257 -5.34 5.86 23.89
CA ARG A 257 -6.55 6.23 24.64
C ARG A 257 -7.39 7.26 23.89
N LYS A 258 -6.76 8.19 23.17
CA LYS A 258 -7.45 9.23 22.38
C LYS A 258 -8.03 8.68 21.07
N HIS A 259 -7.35 7.71 20.47
CA HIS A 259 -7.69 7.08 19.19
C HIS A 259 -7.79 5.56 19.36
N PRO A 260 -8.80 5.06 20.11
CA PRO A 260 -8.90 3.65 20.51
C PRO A 260 -9.04 2.69 19.32
N GLU A 261 -9.52 3.19 18.18
CA GLU A 261 -9.69 2.42 16.94
C GLU A 261 -8.46 2.44 16.03
N SER A 262 -7.32 2.95 16.50
CA SER A 262 -6.06 2.80 15.75
C SER A 262 -5.78 1.32 15.46
N GLY A 263 -5.30 0.99 14.26
CA GLY A 263 -5.12 -0.40 13.81
C GLY A 263 -6.35 -1.00 13.12
N SER A 264 -7.47 -0.30 13.10
CA SER A 264 -8.71 -0.74 12.44
C SER A 264 -8.79 -0.25 10.99
N LEU A 265 -9.76 -0.80 10.24
CA LEU A 265 -10.09 -0.34 8.90
C LEU A 265 -11.12 0.79 8.93
N PHE A 266 -10.89 1.78 8.08
CA PHE A 266 -11.80 2.89 7.86
C PHE A 266 -12.19 2.98 6.39
N VAL A 267 -13.33 3.58 6.11
CA VAL A 267 -13.76 3.87 4.74
C VAL A 267 -14.32 5.27 4.60
N ALA A 268 -14.22 5.84 3.40
CA ALA A 268 -14.73 7.18 3.12
C ALA A 268 -15.24 7.31 1.68
N ARG A 269 -16.27 8.14 1.47
CA ARG A 269 -16.69 8.57 0.13
C ARG A 269 -16.30 10.03 -0.06
N PRO A 270 -15.27 10.32 -0.88
CA PRO A 270 -14.74 11.67 -0.97
C PRO A 270 -15.69 12.68 -1.63
N ASP A 271 -16.59 12.20 -2.50
CA ASP A 271 -17.54 13.05 -3.24
C ASP A 271 -18.89 13.29 -2.54
N GLY A 272 -19.08 12.74 -1.33
CA GLY A 272 -20.33 12.84 -0.57
C GLY A 272 -20.94 11.48 -0.26
N ALA A 273 -22.01 11.47 0.54
CA ALA A 273 -22.71 10.25 0.97
C ALA A 273 -23.47 9.58 -0.17
#